data_AF-A0A8F1SAS0-F1
#
_entry.id   AF-A0A8F1SAS0-F1
#
_cell.length_a   1.000
_cell.length_b   1.000
_cell.length_c   1.000
_cell.angle_alpha   90.00
_cell.angle_beta   90.00
_cell.angle_gamma   90.00
#
_symmetry.space_group_name_H-M   'P 1'
#
loop_
_entity.id
_entity.type
_entity.pdbx_description
1 polymer ?
#
loop_
_entity_poly.entity_id
_entity_poly.type
_entity_poly.pdbx_seq_one_letter_code
_entity_poly.pdbx_strand_id
1 'polypeptide(L)'
;MFSIYANRGSRQGKTLDLKRWLTDELRLHDEKDQKIIVQTLNAVKQLISQKEAELVKLDNLIKARFVEMFGDLDLAPQNKEWTKISDIGEVVSGSTPKTSIKEYWNGNICWITPAELSNMSGTIYDSKKKITERGKSSCSLR
;
A
#
# COMPACT_ATOMS: atom_id res chain seq x y z
N MET A 1 6.89 27.10 19.01
CA MET A 1 5.52 26.61 18.74
C MET A 1 5.13 27.13 17.37
N PHE A 2 5.42 26.38 16.30
CA PHE A 2 5.10 26.77 14.93
C PHE A 2 3.67 26.35 14.62
N SER A 3 2.74 27.30 14.61
CA SER A 3 1.38 27.06 14.13
C SER A 3 1.33 27.43 12.64
N ILE A 4 1.71 26.50 11.78
CA ILE A 4 1.53 26.63 10.34
C ILE A 4 0.47 25.62 9.97
N TYR A 5 -0.79 26.06 9.86
CA TYR A 5 -1.86 25.57 8.98
C TYR A 5 -3.15 26.29 9.37
N ALA A 6 -3.35 27.50 8.82
CA ALA A 6 -4.68 28.10 8.80
C ALA A 6 -5.49 27.40 7.69
N ASN A 7 -6.17 26.32 8.04
CA ASN A 7 -7.15 25.66 7.18
C ASN A 7 -8.38 26.58 7.06
N ARG A 8 -8.53 27.29 5.93
CA ARG A 8 -9.86 27.75 5.49
C ARG A 8 -10.02 27.54 4.00
N GLY A 9 -11.13 26.89 3.66
CA GLY A 9 -11.36 26.26 2.38
C GLY A 9 -11.48 27.24 1.23
N SER A 10 -10.98 26.79 0.08
CA SER A 10 -11.61 27.06 -1.20
C SER A 10 -11.25 25.91 -2.13
N ARG A 11 -12.23 25.45 -2.88
CA ARG A 11 -12.05 24.47 -3.94
C ARG A 11 -11.01 25.04 -4.92
N GLN A 12 -10.07 24.19 -5.33
CA GLN A 12 -8.98 24.41 -6.31
C GLN A 12 -7.64 24.91 -5.73
N GLY A 13 -6.69 23.97 -5.66
CA GLY A 13 -5.25 24.23 -5.61
C GLY A 13 -4.68 24.59 -4.24
N LYS A 14 -3.70 23.81 -3.77
CA LYS A 14 -2.76 24.27 -2.73
C LYS A 14 -1.80 25.29 -3.38
N THR A 15 -2.30 26.48 -3.67
CA THR A 15 -1.51 27.53 -4.33
C THR A 15 -0.80 28.37 -3.27
N LEU A 16 0.50 28.63 -3.47
CA LEU A 16 1.32 29.44 -2.57
C LEU A 16 0.82 30.90 -2.59
N ASP A 17 0.43 31.45 -1.45
CA ASP A 17 0.11 32.87 -1.33
C ASP A 17 1.40 33.69 -1.26
N LEU A 18 1.82 34.20 -2.42
CA LEU A 18 3.06 34.98 -2.58
C LEU A 18 3.09 36.24 -1.73
N LYS A 19 1.93 36.87 -1.45
CA LYS A 19 1.87 38.08 -0.63
C LYS A 19 2.17 37.78 0.83
N ARG A 20 1.81 36.58 1.30
CA ARG A 20 2.07 36.11 2.66
C ARG A 20 3.53 35.67 2.85
N TRP A 21 4.11 34.99 1.86
CA TRP A 21 5.52 34.57 1.89
C TRP A 21 6.49 35.75 1.94
N LEU A 22 6.16 36.87 1.29
CA LEU A 22 6.97 38.09 1.33
C LEU A 22 7.07 38.72 2.73
N THR A 23 6.13 38.40 3.63
CA THR A 23 6.09 38.91 5.01
C THR A 23 6.62 37.91 6.04
N ASP A 24 6.97 36.69 5.64
CA ASP A 24 7.47 35.68 6.56
C ASP A 24 8.93 35.98 6.93
N GLU A 25 9.16 36.33 8.19
CA GLU A 25 10.51 36.56 8.72
C GLU A 25 11.23 35.23 8.96
N LEU A 26 12.30 35.00 8.20
CA LEU A 26 13.18 33.86 8.40
C LEU A 26 14.29 34.20 9.40
N ARG A 27 14.47 33.33 10.40
CA ARG A 27 15.62 33.42 11.30
C ARG A 27 16.89 33.13 10.51
N LEU A 28 17.67 34.16 10.28
CA LEU A 28 18.96 34.04 9.64
C LEU A 28 20.02 33.66 10.68
N HIS A 29 20.47 32.42 10.61
CA HIS A 29 21.62 31.96 11.38
C HIS A 29 22.92 32.56 10.82
N ASP A 30 24.00 32.59 11.59
CA ASP A 30 25.29 32.99 11.06
C ASP A 30 25.83 31.94 10.09
N GLU A 31 26.82 32.32 9.27
CA GLU A 31 27.34 31.47 8.20
C GLU A 31 27.87 30.13 8.72
N LYS A 32 28.43 30.11 9.94
CA LYS A 32 28.96 28.88 10.54
C LYS A 32 27.85 27.90 10.87
N ASP A 33 26.79 28.36 11.54
CA ASP A 33 25.64 27.52 11.88
C ASP A 33 24.91 27.05 10.62
N GLN A 34 24.75 27.92 9.61
CA GLN A 34 24.17 27.52 8.33
C GLN A 34 24.96 26.39 7.67
N LYS A 35 26.30 26.44 7.68
CA LYS A 35 27.16 25.37 7.13
C LYS A 35 26.95 24.05 7.88
N ILE A 36 26.87 24.08 9.20
CA ILE A 36 26.64 22.88 10.03
C ILE A 36 25.26 22.27 9.73
N ILE A 37 24.23 23.12 9.63
CA ILE A 37 22.86 22.70 9.29
C ILE A 37 22.86 22.04 7.91
N VAL A 38 23.45 22.68 6.89
CA VAL A 38 23.52 22.15 5.52
C VAL A 38 24.27 20.83 5.47
N GLN A 39 25.42 20.71 6.16
CA GLN A 39 26.18 19.47 6.24
C GLN A 39 25.34 18.33 6.85
N THR A 40 24.65 18.62 7.95
CA THR A 40 23.79 17.63 8.63
C THR A 40 22.64 17.19 7.72
N LEU A 41 21.94 18.13 7.09
CA LEU A 41 20.83 17.82 6.18
C LEU A 41 21.29 17.03 4.96
N ASN A 42 22.45 17.37 4.40
CA ASN A 42 23.03 16.63 3.27
C ASN A 42 23.41 15.20 3.67
N ALA A 43 24.01 15.01 4.84
CA ALA A 43 24.33 13.68 5.36
C ALA A 43 23.06 12.82 5.54
N VAL A 44 22.01 13.38 6.13
CA VAL A 44 20.71 12.69 6.29
C VAL A 44 20.10 12.35 4.92
N LYS A 45 20.11 13.30 3.98
CA LYS A 45 19.60 13.09 2.62
C LYS A 45 20.36 11.99 1.88
N GLN A 46 21.68 11.96 2.01
CA GLN A 46 22.52 10.93 1.42
C GLN A 46 22.20 9.56 2.03
N LEU A 47 22.02 9.48 3.34
CA LEU A 47 21.66 8.23 4.03
C LEU A 47 20.31 7.70 3.55
N ILE A 48 19.29 8.57 3.39
CA ILE A 48 17.97 8.19 2.85
C ILE A 48 18.13 7.63 1.43
N SER A 49 18.85 8.34 0.57
CA SER A 49 19.08 7.90 -0.82
C SER A 49 19.81 6.55 -0.90
N GLN A 50 20.78 6.32 -0.01
CA GLN A 50 21.46 5.03 0.09
C GLN A 50 20.51 3.91 0.53
N LYS A 51 19.61 4.18 1.49
CA LYS A 51 18.62 3.20 1.96
C LYS A 51 17.58 2.87 0.90
N GLU A 52 17.10 3.85 0.15
CA GLU A 52 16.22 3.64 -1.00
C GLU A 52 16.89 2.77 -2.06
N ALA A 53 18.16 3.04 -2.38
CA ALA A 53 18.93 2.22 -3.32
C ALA A 53 19.16 0.78 -2.81
N GLU A 54 19.39 0.60 -1.50
CA GLU A 54 19.51 -0.71 -0.86
C GLU A 54 18.21 -1.52 -0.96
N LEU A 55 17.06 -0.90 -0.71
CA LEU A 55 15.74 -1.54 -0.88
C LEU A 55 15.51 -2.04 -2.30
N VAL A 56 15.88 -1.24 -3.30
CA VAL A 56 15.78 -1.64 -4.72
C VAL A 56 16.69 -2.82 -5.03
N LYS A 57 17.92 -2.84 -4.50
CA LYS A 57 18.84 -3.98 -4.68
C LYS A 57 18.29 -5.25 -4.03
N LEU A 58 17.68 -5.14 -2.85
CA LEU A 58 17.07 -6.26 -2.16
C LEU A 58 15.89 -6.84 -2.96
N ASP A 59 15.02 -5.97 -3.51
CA ASP A 59 13.92 -6.39 -4.38
C ASP A 59 14.43 -7.12 -5.64
N ASN A 60 15.48 -6.59 -6.27
CA ASN A 60 16.12 -7.25 -7.41
C ASN A 60 16.76 -8.59 -7.03
N LEU A 61 17.34 -8.71 -5.84
CA LEU A 61 17.90 -9.97 -5.36
C LEU A 61 16.79 -11.01 -5.16
N ILE A 62 15.66 -10.63 -4.58
CA ILE A 62 14.48 -11.51 -4.43
C ILE A 62 14.01 -12.01 -5.81
N LYS A 63 13.90 -11.11 -6.80
CA LYS A 63 13.53 -11.46 -8.17
C LYS A 63 14.54 -12.41 -8.82
N ALA A 64 15.84 -12.16 -8.66
CA ALA A 64 16.88 -13.03 -9.17
C ALA A 64 16.83 -14.43 -8.52
N ARG A 65 16.59 -14.51 -7.20
CA ARG A 65 16.40 -15.77 -6.49
C ARG A 65 15.17 -16.54 -6.99
N PHE A 66 14.09 -15.84 -7.33
CA PHE A 66 12.91 -16.48 -7.92
C PHE A 66 13.24 -17.13 -9.27
N VAL A 67 13.94 -16.43 -10.17
CA VAL A 67 14.39 -16.97 -11.46
C VAL A 67 15.35 -18.14 -11.27
N GLU A 68 16.25 -18.08 -10.28
CA GLU A 68 17.15 -19.19 -9.96
C GLU A 68 16.38 -20.44 -9.48
N MET A 69 15.38 -20.25 -8.61
CA MET A 69 14.62 -21.35 -8.02
C MET A 69 13.60 -21.98 -8.99
N PHE A 70 12.96 -21.17 -9.81
CA PHE A 70 11.82 -21.59 -10.64
C PHE A 70 12.11 -21.57 -12.14
N GLY A 71 13.29 -21.11 -12.54
CA GLY A 71 13.69 -20.96 -13.94
C GLY A 71 13.12 -19.70 -14.59
N ASP A 72 13.28 -19.64 -15.91
CA ASP A 72 12.62 -18.62 -16.72
C ASP A 72 11.14 -18.95 -16.89
N LEU A 73 10.29 -17.94 -17.05
CA LEU A 73 8.86 -18.09 -17.33
C LEU A 73 8.66 -18.52 -18.79
N ASP A 74 9.22 -19.66 -19.18
CA ASP A 74 8.95 -20.26 -20.47
C ASP A 74 7.62 -21.02 -20.40
N LEU A 75 6.56 -20.32 -20.84
CA LEU A 75 5.20 -20.85 -20.93
C LEU A 75 4.97 -21.67 -22.21
N ALA A 76 6.01 -21.91 -23.02
CA ALA A 76 5.95 -22.75 -24.22
C ALA A 76 5.91 -24.26 -23.87
N PRO A 77 5.43 -25.11 -24.79
CA PRO A 77 4.30 -26.00 -24.56
C PRO A 77 4.59 -27.14 -23.56
N GLN A 78 3.73 -27.21 -22.53
CA GLN A 78 3.46 -28.39 -21.67
C GLN A 78 4.73 -29.09 -21.15
N ASN A 79 5.41 -28.43 -20.22
CA ASN A 79 6.25 -29.15 -19.28
C ASN A 79 5.41 -30.26 -18.64
N LYS A 80 5.88 -31.51 -18.75
CA LYS A 80 5.16 -32.72 -18.30
C LYS A 80 4.87 -32.71 -16.79
N GLU A 81 5.60 -31.89 -16.03
CA GLU A 81 5.44 -31.70 -14.59
C GLU A 81 4.29 -30.73 -14.23
N TRP A 82 3.68 -30.04 -15.20
CA TRP A 82 2.59 -29.11 -14.92
C TRP A 82 1.36 -29.84 -14.38
N THR A 83 0.93 -29.42 -13.20
CA THR A 83 -0.30 -29.87 -12.56
C THR A 83 -1.38 -28.80 -12.68
N LYS A 84 -2.64 -29.21 -12.90
CA LYS A 84 -3.75 -28.26 -12.93
C LYS A 84 -4.02 -27.79 -11.50
N ILE A 85 -4.38 -26.52 -11.35
CA ILE A 85 -4.79 -25.97 -10.05
C ILE A 85 -5.96 -26.78 -9.44
N SER A 86 -6.87 -27.29 -10.28
CA SER A 86 -7.98 -28.15 -9.85
C SER A 86 -7.55 -29.45 -9.16
N ASP A 87 -6.34 -29.93 -9.44
CA ASP A 87 -5.84 -31.21 -8.92
C ASP A 87 -5.18 -31.01 -7.53
N ILE A 88 -4.80 -29.77 -7.20
CA ILE A 88 -4.22 -29.39 -5.91
C ILE A 88 -5.20 -28.68 -4.98
N GLY A 89 -6.30 -28.15 -5.51
CA GLY A 89 -7.27 -27.42 -4.71
C GLY A 89 -8.47 -26.90 -5.49
N GLU A 90 -9.40 -26.31 -4.73
CA GLU A 90 -10.63 -25.73 -5.26
C GLU A 90 -10.49 -24.21 -5.40
N VAL A 91 -10.82 -23.68 -6.58
CA VAL A 91 -10.94 -22.24 -6.80
C VAL A 91 -12.40 -21.86 -6.60
N VAL A 92 -12.67 -21.10 -5.54
CA VAL A 92 -14.01 -20.57 -5.23
C VAL A 92 -14.11 -19.10 -5.61
N SER A 93 -15.21 -18.74 -6.27
CA SER A 93 -15.52 -17.34 -6.58
C SER A 93 -16.24 -16.67 -5.42
N GLY A 94 -15.93 -15.40 -5.18
CA GLY A 94 -16.69 -14.55 -4.26
C GLY A 94 -18.00 -14.03 -4.85
N SER A 95 -18.77 -13.33 -4.02
CA SER A 95 -19.97 -12.59 -4.41
C SER A 95 -20.22 -11.46 -3.41
N THR A 96 -21.03 -10.48 -3.81
CA THR A 96 -21.32 -9.30 -2.99
C THR A 96 -22.80 -9.28 -2.62
N PRO A 97 -23.16 -9.46 -1.34
CA PRO A 97 -24.52 -9.26 -0.85
C PRO A 97 -24.99 -7.82 -1.13
N LYS A 98 -26.30 -7.63 -1.32
CA LYS A 98 -26.86 -6.29 -1.55
C LYS A 98 -26.54 -5.38 -0.37
N THR A 99 -25.81 -4.29 -0.63
CA THR A 99 -25.39 -3.33 0.40
C THR A 99 -26.56 -2.58 1.02
N SER A 100 -27.69 -2.48 0.31
CA SER A 100 -28.91 -1.82 0.81
C SER A 100 -29.66 -2.60 1.88
N ILE A 101 -29.46 -3.91 1.98
CA ILE A 101 -30.15 -4.78 2.95
C ILE A 101 -29.29 -4.88 4.21
N LYS A 102 -29.63 -4.11 5.24
CA LYS A 102 -28.83 -3.98 6.47
C LYS A 102 -28.66 -5.32 7.21
N GLU A 103 -29.65 -6.21 7.10
CA GLU A 103 -29.69 -7.54 7.72
C GLU A 103 -28.58 -8.47 7.21
N TYR A 104 -27.95 -8.14 6.08
CA TYR A 104 -26.84 -8.93 5.52
C TYR A 104 -25.49 -8.57 6.12
N TRP A 105 -25.38 -7.46 6.85
CA TRP A 105 -24.12 -6.89 7.31
C TRP A 105 -24.01 -6.91 8.84
N ASN A 106 -22.80 -6.69 9.35
CA ASN A 106 -22.47 -6.68 10.77
C ASN A 106 -22.72 -8.03 11.47
N GLY A 107 -22.49 -9.12 10.75
CA GLY A 107 -22.49 -10.47 11.32
C GLY A 107 -21.10 -10.90 11.79
N ASN A 108 -20.88 -12.22 11.81
CA ASN A 108 -19.63 -12.82 12.27
C ASN A 108 -18.79 -13.46 11.15
N ILE A 109 -19.30 -13.49 9.91
CA ILE A 109 -18.62 -14.11 8.77
C ILE A 109 -17.75 -13.05 8.08
N CYS A 110 -16.47 -13.34 7.91
CA CYS A 110 -15.54 -12.44 7.23
C CYS A 110 -15.96 -12.18 5.77
N TRP A 111 -15.96 -10.91 5.36
CA TRP A 111 -16.22 -10.51 3.98
C TRP A 111 -15.06 -9.67 3.45
N ILE A 112 -14.14 -10.36 2.78
CA ILE A 112 -12.87 -9.81 2.33
C ILE A 112 -13.05 -9.11 0.97
N THR A 113 -12.44 -7.94 0.81
CA THR A 113 -12.45 -7.17 -0.44
C THR A 113 -11.04 -6.96 -0.98
N PRO A 114 -10.87 -6.73 -2.29
CA PRO A 114 -9.55 -6.41 -2.87
C PRO A 114 -8.87 -5.21 -2.22
N ALA A 115 -9.64 -4.23 -1.71
CA ALA A 115 -9.10 -3.05 -1.03
C ALA A 115 -8.50 -3.37 0.36
N GLU A 116 -8.78 -4.54 0.93
CA GLU A 116 -8.18 -5.02 2.17
C GLU A 116 -6.96 -5.91 1.93
N LEU A 117 -6.71 -6.31 0.68
CA LEU A 117 -5.56 -7.12 0.32
C LEU A 117 -4.34 -6.23 0.08
N SER A 118 -3.18 -6.72 0.50
CA SER A 118 -1.88 -6.11 0.27
C SER A 118 -0.86 -7.17 -0.13
N ASN A 119 0.31 -6.75 -0.60
CA ASN A 119 1.40 -7.68 -0.93
C ASN A 119 1.89 -8.50 0.28
N MET A 120 1.49 -8.13 1.50
CA MET A 120 1.81 -8.85 2.75
C MET A 120 0.65 -9.73 3.23
N SER A 121 -0.47 -9.78 2.51
CA SER A 121 -1.62 -10.60 2.86
C SER A 121 -1.32 -12.07 2.54
N GLY A 122 -1.08 -12.86 3.58
CA GLY A 122 -1.03 -14.34 3.50
C GLY A 122 -2.41 -14.93 3.78
N THR A 123 -2.47 -15.91 4.68
CA THR A 123 -3.75 -16.46 5.16
C THR A 123 -4.52 -15.41 5.96
N ILE A 124 -5.78 -15.19 5.59
CA ILE A 124 -6.65 -14.16 6.19
C ILE A 124 -7.57 -14.82 7.21
N TYR A 125 -7.46 -14.39 8.47
CA TYR A 125 -8.28 -14.89 9.58
C TYR A 125 -9.39 -13.92 10.00
N ASP A 126 -9.30 -12.65 9.61
CA ASP A 126 -10.31 -11.63 9.92
C ASP A 126 -10.44 -10.61 8.79
N SER A 127 -11.52 -9.81 8.82
CA SER A 127 -11.80 -8.77 7.82
C SER A 127 -12.48 -7.56 8.46
N LYS A 128 -12.32 -6.39 7.83
CA LYS A 128 -12.92 -5.14 8.35
C LYS A 128 -14.43 -5.17 8.30
N LYS A 129 -15.01 -5.83 7.30
CA LYS A 129 -16.45 -5.99 7.12
C LYS A 129 -16.85 -7.44 7.32
N LYS A 130 -17.97 -7.62 8.00
CA LYS A 130 -18.55 -8.95 8.22
C LYS A 130 -19.98 -9.00 7.74
N ILE A 131 -20.36 -10.17 7.24
CA ILE A 131 -21.71 -10.48 6.80
C ILE A 131 -22.37 -11.46 7.76
N THR A 132 -23.70 -11.47 7.75
CA THR A 132 -24.51 -12.44 8.49
C THR A 132 -24.70 -13.72 7.66
N GLU A 133 -25.21 -14.79 8.26
CA GLU A 133 -25.63 -15.99 7.52
C GLU A 133 -26.68 -15.68 6.46
N ARG A 134 -27.58 -14.72 6.72
CA ARG A 134 -28.53 -14.25 5.69
C ARG A 134 -27.80 -13.59 4.53
N GLY A 135 -26.76 -12.81 4.80
CA GLY A 135 -25.89 -12.23 3.78
C GLY A 135 -25.17 -13.30 2.96
N LYS A 136 -24.62 -14.32 3.62
CA LYS A 136 -23.98 -15.47 2.96
C LYS A 136 -24.96 -16.18 2.02
N SER A 137 -26.11 -16.61 2.54
CA SER A 137 -27.13 -17.35 1.77
C SER A 137 -27.85 -16.53 0.71
N SER A 138 -27.77 -15.18 0.77
CA SER A 138 -28.37 -14.31 -0.25
C SER A 138 -27.60 -14.32 -1.58
N CYS A 139 -26.37 -14.84 -1.56
CA CYS A 139 -25.47 -14.91 -2.71
C CYS A 139 -24.95 -16.35 -2.86
N SER A 140 -24.43 -16.70 -4.03
CA SER A 140 -23.78 -17.99 -4.26
C SER A 140 -22.37 -18.03 -3.64
N LEU A 141 -22.25 -17.68 -2.36
CA LEU A 141 -21.03 -17.78 -1.57
C LEU A 141 -20.93 -19.22 -1.03
N ARG A 142 -19.91 -19.95 -1.49
CA ARG A 142 -19.59 -21.29 -0.99
C ARG A 142 -19.04 -21.20 0.44
#